data_AF-A0A930Z3N1-F1
#
_entry.id   AF-A0A930Z3N1-F1
#
_cell.length_a   1.000
_cell.length_b   1.000
_cell.length_c   1.000
_cell.angle_alpha   90.00
_cell.angle_beta   90.00
_cell.angle_gamma   90.00
#
_symmetry.space_group_name_H-M   'P 1'
#
loop_
_entity.id
_entity.type
_entity.pdbx_description
1 polymer ?
#
loop_
_entity_poly.entity_id
_entity_poly.type
_entity_poly.pdbx_seq_one_letter_code
_entity_poly.pdbx_strand_id
1 'polypeptide(L)'
;MAGATAILLLVVLAVPPRAEAVSVVKAKAAKTESVTTGKWLATVSPTTLTFTTNTAQTSTVANTGTIGLTAISYKVTISNPATGSPAFTLFVCPVVWSGGTCSGGAGTQIGTTYAQNSTITVSSAVVPAIGGSVFLQATPIGVTSSVSMTLGTSISSATQLRAAVKTNQ
;
A
#
# COMPACT_ATOMS: atom_id res chain seq x y z
N MET A 1 -19.72 54.70 0.53
CA MET A 1 -18.32 54.72 1.00
C MET A 1 -17.74 53.32 0.84
N ALA A 2 -16.62 53.23 0.10
CA ALA A 2 -15.59 52.18 -0.01
C ALA A 2 -15.93 50.73 0.43
N GLY A 3 -15.71 49.66 -0.32
CA GLY A 3 -14.80 49.41 -1.46
C GLY A 3 -13.73 48.39 -1.05
N ALA A 4 -13.69 47.22 -1.71
CA ALA A 4 -12.48 46.48 -2.10
C ALA A 4 -12.83 45.10 -2.69
N THR A 5 -12.64 44.98 -4.00
CA THR A 5 -12.58 43.72 -4.75
C THR A 5 -11.24 43.03 -4.48
N ALA A 6 -11.24 41.68 -4.41
CA ALA A 6 -10.03 40.89 -4.67
C ALA A 6 -10.44 39.62 -5.42
N ILE A 7 -10.20 39.64 -6.73
CA ILE A 7 -10.17 38.45 -7.59
C ILE A 7 -8.77 37.87 -7.45
N LEU A 8 -8.64 36.59 -7.09
CA LEU A 8 -7.45 35.83 -7.40
C LEU A 8 -7.85 34.48 -8.01
N LEU A 9 -7.77 34.45 -9.34
CA LEU A 9 -7.74 33.27 -10.19
C LEU A 9 -6.27 32.87 -10.36
N LEU A 10 -5.93 31.56 -10.36
CA LEU A 10 -4.72 30.86 -10.85
C LEU A 10 -4.45 29.66 -9.89
N VAL A 11 -4.21 28.39 -10.24
CA VAL A 11 -3.93 27.66 -11.48
C VAL A 11 -4.24 26.18 -11.18
N VAL A 12 -4.76 25.46 -12.17
CA VAL A 12 -4.89 24.01 -12.19
C VAL A 12 -3.50 23.36 -12.13
N LEU A 13 -3.21 22.61 -11.07
CA LEU A 13 -2.14 21.61 -11.05
C LEU A 13 -2.78 20.24 -10.91
N ALA A 14 -2.69 19.48 -11.99
CA ALA A 14 -3.13 18.10 -12.10
C ALA A 14 -2.48 17.25 -11.00
N VAL A 15 -3.28 16.90 -9.99
CA VAL A 15 -2.92 15.85 -9.04
C VAL A 15 -3.46 14.53 -9.62
N PRO A 16 -2.62 13.54 -9.95
CA PRO A 16 -3.12 12.20 -10.21
C PRO A 16 -3.82 11.68 -8.94
N PRO A 17 -5.07 11.19 -9.01
CA PRO A 17 -5.84 10.90 -7.82
C PRO A 17 -5.47 9.50 -7.32
N ARG A 18 -4.44 9.36 -6.49
CA ARG A 18 -4.22 8.12 -5.72
C ARG A 18 -3.62 8.38 -4.35
N ALA A 19 -4.48 8.78 -3.43
CA ALA A 19 -4.35 8.45 -2.01
C ALA A 19 -5.75 8.16 -1.47
N GLU A 20 -6.28 6.97 -1.77
CA GLU A 20 -7.51 6.50 -1.13
C GLU A 20 -7.18 6.17 0.34
N ALA A 21 -7.53 7.08 1.25
CA ALA A 21 -8.09 6.73 2.56
C ALA A 21 -8.53 7.98 3.33
N VAL A 22 -9.83 8.26 3.28
CA VAL A 22 -10.51 9.07 4.29
C VAL A 22 -11.79 8.35 4.69
N SER A 23 -11.67 7.46 5.67
CA SER A 23 -12.84 6.95 6.41
C SER A 23 -12.64 7.26 7.88
N VAL A 24 -13.31 8.30 8.38
CA VAL A 24 -13.47 8.52 9.82
C VAL A 24 -14.50 7.50 10.30
N VAL A 25 -14.05 6.30 10.68
CA VAL A 25 -14.94 5.23 11.16
C VAL A 25 -15.07 5.31 12.68
N LYS A 26 -16.29 5.58 13.17
CA LYS A 26 -16.64 5.45 14.60
C LYS A 26 -17.00 3.99 14.87
N ALA A 27 -16.14 3.25 15.57
CA ALA A 27 -16.45 1.89 16.04
C ALA A 27 -16.87 1.91 17.53
N LYS A 28 -17.97 1.22 17.87
CA LYS A 28 -18.41 1.01 19.26
C LYS A 28 -18.16 -0.47 19.60
N ALA A 29 -17.26 -0.76 20.54
CA ALA A 29 -16.88 -2.13 20.89
C ALA A 29 -17.78 -2.70 21.99
N ALA A 30 -18.20 -3.96 21.82
CA ALA A 30 -18.75 -4.77 22.91
C ALA A 30 -17.57 -5.38 23.68
N LYS A 31 -17.31 -4.87 24.89
CA LYS A 31 -16.35 -5.36 25.92
C LYS A 31 -14.84 -5.08 25.78
N THR A 32 -14.38 -4.15 24.94
CA THR A 32 -12.93 -3.89 24.75
C THR A 32 -12.63 -2.38 24.76
N GLU A 33 -11.49 -1.96 25.32
CA GLU A 33 -11.08 -0.55 25.42
C GLU A 33 -11.38 0.21 24.13
N SER A 34 -12.18 1.27 24.26
CA SER A 34 -12.72 2.02 23.14
C SER A 34 -11.62 2.91 22.57
N VAL A 35 -11.14 2.63 21.37
CA VAL A 35 -10.46 3.65 20.57
C VAL A 35 -11.54 4.57 20.04
N THR A 36 -11.84 5.62 20.81
CA THR A 36 -12.89 6.60 20.49
C THR A 36 -12.53 7.39 19.23
N THR A 37 -11.24 7.49 18.90
CA THR A 37 -10.70 8.16 17.71
C THR A 37 -9.34 7.59 17.32
N GLY A 38 -9.11 7.34 16.03
CA GLY A 38 -7.78 7.07 15.50
C GLY A 38 -7.79 7.09 13.98
N LYS A 39 -6.62 7.19 13.37
CA LYS A 39 -6.48 7.35 11.92
C LYS A 39 -5.53 6.27 11.39
N TRP A 40 -6.00 5.47 10.45
CA TRP A 40 -5.09 4.67 9.64
C TRP A 40 -4.45 5.54 8.56
N LEU A 41 -3.14 5.45 8.44
CA LEU A 41 -2.36 6.09 7.40
C LEU A 41 -1.24 5.15 7.01
N ALA A 42 -1.02 5.00 5.71
CA ALA A 42 0.09 4.24 5.19
C ALA A 42 0.87 5.06 4.15
N THR A 43 2.19 4.89 4.15
CA THR A 43 3.08 5.45 3.14
C THR A 43 3.72 4.31 2.38
N VAL A 44 3.55 4.30 1.04
CA VAL A 44 4.13 3.31 0.14
C VAL A 44 5.27 3.94 -0.63
N SER A 45 6.49 3.41 -0.49
CA SER A 45 7.67 3.96 -1.17
C SER A 45 8.68 2.88 -1.59
N PRO A 46 9.10 2.86 -2.86
CA PRO A 46 8.50 3.58 -3.99
C PRO A 46 7.07 3.08 -4.29
N THR A 47 6.19 3.98 -4.76
CA THR A 47 4.79 3.66 -5.14
C THR A 47 4.72 2.97 -6.49
N THR A 48 5.65 3.26 -7.40
CA THR A 48 5.75 2.66 -8.72
C THR A 48 7.08 1.92 -8.85
N LEU A 49 7.01 0.65 -9.24
CA LEU A 49 8.14 -0.21 -9.54
C LEU A 49 8.25 -0.35 -11.06
N THR A 50 9.42 -0.07 -11.62
CA THR A 50 9.67 -0.20 -13.05
C THR A 50 10.59 -1.38 -13.31
N PHE A 51 10.22 -2.22 -14.27
CA PHE A 51 10.93 -3.44 -14.63
C PHE A 51 11.34 -3.36 -16.09
N THR A 52 12.63 -3.49 -16.36
CA THR A 52 13.18 -3.64 -17.71
C THR A 52 13.77 -5.03 -17.95
N THR A 53 13.90 -5.82 -16.89
CA THR A 53 14.47 -7.18 -16.85
C THR A 53 13.71 -8.01 -15.81
N ASN A 54 14.03 -9.31 -15.71
CA ASN A 54 13.49 -10.20 -14.66
C ASN A 54 14.13 -9.98 -13.27
N THR A 55 14.38 -8.73 -12.90
CA THR A 55 14.99 -8.37 -11.62
C THR A 55 13.89 -7.97 -10.63
N ALA A 56 13.90 -8.59 -9.46
CA ALA A 56 12.95 -8.25 -8.41
C ALA A 56 13.13 -6.79 -7.94
N GLN A 57 12.02 -6.14 -7.63
CA GLN A 57 11.99 -4.78 -7.10
C GLN A 57 11.26 -4.77 -5.76
N THR A 58 11.64 -3.87 -4.86
CA THR A 58 11.06 -3.80 -3.52
C THR A 58 10.36 -2.47 -3.28
N SER A 59 9.37 -2.52 -2.40
CA SER A 59 8.65 -1.34 -1.89
C SER A 59 8.44 -1.49 -0.39
N THR A 60 8.33 -0.38 0.33
CA THR A 60 8.08 -0.35 1.76
C THR A 60 6.72 0.25 2.02
N VAL A 61 5.96 -0.37 2.92
CA VAL A 61 4.68 0.12 3.40
C VAL A 61 4.80 0.40 4.90
N ALA A 62 4.84 1.68 5.25
CA ALA A 62 4.95 2.15 6.63
C ALA A 62 3.58 2.58 7.16
N ASN A 63 3.22 2.15 8.37
CA ASN A 63 2.04 2.66 9.07
C ASN A 63 2.41 3.94 9.83
N THR A 64 2.02 5.07 9.27
CA THR A 64 2.23 6.41 9.85
C THR A 64 1.02 6.91 10.62
N GLY A 65 0.01 6.05 10.79
CA GLY A 65 -1.21 6.33 11.52
C GLY A 65 -1.10 6.06 13.03
N THR A 66 -2.25 6.11 13.68
CA THR A 66 -2.42 5.83 15.12
C THR A 66 -3.25 4.58 15.39
N ILE A 67 -3.66 3.86 14.33
CA ILE A 67 -4.44 2.63 14.40
C ILE A 67 -3.64 1.48 13.76
N GLY A 68 -3.67 0.31 14.40
CA GLY A 68 -3.08 -0.92 13.87
C GLY A 68 -4.07 -1.63 12.95
N LEU A 69 -3.58 -2.62 12.19
CA LEU A 69 -4.42 -3.47 11.37
C LEU A 69 -4.36 -4.93 11.85
N THR A 70 -5.41 -5.70 11.56
CA THR A 70 -5.40 -7.17 11.60
C THR A 70 -5.15 -7.77 10.22
N ALA A 71 -5.48 -7.03 9.16
CA ALA A 71 -5.18 -7.34 7.76
C ALA A 71 -5.13 -6.04 6.94
N ILE A 72 -4.45 -6.05 5.81
CA ILE A 72 -4.33 -4.90 4.88
C ILE A 72 -4.67 -5.34 3.46
N SER A 73 -5.24 -4.45 2.65
CA SER A 73 -5.45 -4.69 1.23
C SER A 73 -4.48 -3.84 0.40
N TYR A 74 -3.99 -4.40 -0.69
CA TYR A 74 -3.11 -3.75 -1.65
C TYR A 74 -3.79 -3.68 -3.01
N LYS A 75 -3.88 -2.48 -3.56
CA LYS A 75 -4.31 -2.24 -4.94
C LYS A 75 -3.08 -2.25 -5.83
N VAL A 76 -2.97 -3.28 -6.66
CA VAL A 76 -1.86 -3.49 -7.59
C VAL A 76 -2.36 -3.18 -8.99
N THR A 77 -1.69 -2.27 -9.68
CA THR A 77 -1.96 -1.95 -11.10
C THR A 77 -0.71 -2.24 -11.92
N ILE A 78 -0.83 -3.08 -12.94
CA ILE A 78 0.23 -3.33 -13.92
C ILE A 78 -0.06 -2.53 -15.19
N SER A 79 0.91 -1.79 -15.71
CA SER A 79 0.75 -0.92 -16.88
C SER A 79 1.98 -0.92 -17.77
N ASN A 80 1.77 -0.55 -19.02
CA ASN A 80 2.80 -0.29 -20.04
C ASN A 80 3.68 -1.47 -20.52
N PRO A 81 3.23 -2.72 -20.69
CA PRO A 81 4.04 -3.67 -21.46
C PRO A 81 4.07 -3.24 -22.93
N ALA A 82 5.25 -2.90 -23.45
CA ALA A 82 5.40 -2.57 -24.87
C ALA A 82 5.15 -3.81 -25.74
N THR A 83 5.59 -4.98 -25.29
CA THR A 83 5.40 -6.30 -25.91
C THR A 83 5.51 -7.44 -24.88
N GLY A 84 4.95 -8.61 -25.21
CA GLY A 84 5.02 -9.82 -24.37
C GLY A 84 3.83 -9.99 -23.40
N SER A 85 3.89 -11.04 -22.58
CA SER A 85 2.90 -11.34 -21.53
C SER A 85 3.62 -11.55 -20.19
N PRO A 86 4.21 -10.48 -19.62
CA PRO A 86 4.94 -10.59 -18.37
C PRO A 86 3.99 -10.96 -17.23
N ALA A 87 4.50 -11.79 -16.34
CA ALA A 87 3.84 -12.28 -15.14
C ALA A 87 4.56 -11.72 -13.91
N PHE A 88 3.81 -11.39 -12.86
CA PHE A 88 4.40 -10.90 -11.61
C PHE A 88 3.84 -11.66 -10.42
N THR A 89 4.69 -11.91 -9.44
CA THR A 89 4.28 -12.38 -8.11
C THR A 89 4.69 -11.33 -7.08
N LEU A 90 3.81 -11.04 -6.12
CA LEU A 90 4.08 -10.08 -5.06
C LEU A 90 4.20 -10.82 -3.73
N PHE A 91 5.26 -10.53 -2.98
CA PHE A 91 5.53 -11.07 -1.67
C PHE A 91 5.58 -9.94 -0.64
N VAL A 92 5.27 -10.25 0.61
CA VAL A 92 5.40 -9.35 1.75
C VAL A 92 6.28 -9.99 2.83
N CYS A 93 7.10 -9.16 3.47
CA CYS A 93 7.97 -9.54 4.56
C CYS A 93 7.85 -8.52 5.71
N PRO A 94 7.85 -8.95 6.99
CA PRO A 94 7.89 -8.03 8.12
C PRO A 94 9.27 -7.38 8.34
N VAL A 95 10.32 -7.89 7.69
CA VAL A 95 11.69 -7.36 7.75
C VAL A 95 12.21 -7.01 6.36
N VAL A 96 13.29 -6.23 6.30
CA VAL A 96 13.92 -5.86 5.02
C VAL A 96 14.41 -7.13 4.31
N TRP A 97 14.20 -7.19 3.00
CA TRP A 97 14.70 -8.29 2.17
C TRP A 97 16.23 -8.30 2.13
N SER A 98 16.83 -9.48 2.27
CA SER A 98 18.27 -9.68 2.13
C SER A 98 18.53 -10.74 1.07
N GLY A 99 19.21 -10.38 -0.03
CA GLY A 99 19.50 -11.30 -1.13
C GLY A 99 18.27 -11.96 -1.75
N GLY A 100 17.12 -11.29 -1.74
CA GLY A 100 15.85 -11.86 -2.21
C GLY A 100 15.10 -12.73 -1.19
N THR A 101 15.61 -12.84 0.03
CA THR A 101 15.00 -13.64 1.10
C THR A 101 14.41 -12.77 2.22
N CYS A 102 13.35 -13.28 2.83
CA CYS A 102 12.68 -12.74 4.00
C CYS A 102 13.05 -13.60 5.20
N SER A 103 13.94 -13.10 6.07
CA SER A 103 14.46 -13.87 7.22
C SER A 103 15.02 -15.26 6.84
N GLY A 104 15.70 -15.36 5.70
CA GLY A 104 16.27 -16.62 5.19
C GLY A 104 15.29 -17.53 4.44
N GLY A 105 14.01 -17.16 4.32
CA GLY A 105 13.00 -17.89 3.55
C GLY A 105 12.36 -17.07 2.42
N ALA A 106 11.38 -17.66 1.74
CA ALA A 106 10.47 -16.90 0.89
C ALA A 106 9.52 -16.09 1.80
N GLY A 107 9.31 -14.81 1.48
CA GLY A 107 8.27 -14.03 2.17
C GLY A 107 6.88 -14.58 1.90
N THR A 108 5.86 -13.98 2.50
CA THR A 108 4.47 -14.42 2.29
C THR A 108 3.98 -13.92 0.93
N GLN A 109 3.62 -14.84 0.03
CA GLN A 109 2.99 -14.45 -1.23
C GLN A 109 1.63 -13.79 -0.96
N ILE A 110 1.39 -12.66 -1.61
CA ILE A 110 0.12 -11.95 -1.58
C ILE A 110 -0.47 -11.90 -2.99
N GLY A 111 -1.65 -12.51 -3.13
CA GLY A 111 -2.31 -12.70 -4.42
C GLY A 111 -1.70 -13.80 -5.28
N THR A 112 -2.06 -13.80 -6.56
CA THR A 112 -1.62 -14.76 -7.58
C THR A 112 -0.68 -14.10 -8.57
N THR A 113 -0.46 -14.74 -9.71
CA THR A 113 0.24 -14.15 -10.85
C THR A 113 -0.58 -13.01 -11.47
N TYR A 114 0.03 -11.84 -11.62
CA TYR A 114 -0.59 -10.67 -12.24
C TYR A 114 -0.28 -10.60 -13.74
N ALA A 115 -1.32 -10.49 -14.56
CA ALA A 115 -1.19 -10.29 -16.00
C ALA A 115 -1.04 -8.80 -16.35
N GLN A 116 -0.58 -8.53 -17.58
CA GLN A 116 -0.48 -7.17 -18.12
C GLN A 116 -1.80 -6.37 -18.08
N ASN A 117 -1.69 -5.05 -17.92
CA ASN A 117 -2.81 -4.10 -17.95
C ASN A 117 -3.95 -4.47 -16.97
N SER A 118 -3.59 -5.10 -15.85
CA SER A 118 -4.54 -5.51 -14.82
C SER A 118 -4.54 -4.52 -13.65
N THR A 119 -5.69 -4.41 -12.99
CA THR A 119 -5.77 -3.83 -11.65
C THR A 119 -6.51 -4.81 -10.76
N ILE A 120 -5.90 -5.15 -9.63
CA ILE A 120 -6.43 -6.12 -8.68
C ILE A 120 -6.20 -5.63 -7.27
N THR A 121 -7.12 -5.99 -6.38
CA THR A 121 -6.98 -5.77 -4.95
C THR A 121 -6.72 -7.11 -4.27
N VAL A 122 -5.65 -7.21 -3.50
CA VAL A 122 -5.25 -8.43 -2.79
C VAL A 122 -5.12 -8.13 -1.31
N SER A 123 -5.53 -9.07 -0.45
CA SER A 123 -5.45 -8.90 1.01
C SER A 123 -4.26 -9.66 1.58
N SER A 124 -3.70 -9.15 2.67
CA SER A 124 -2.61 -9.74 3.43
C SER A 124 -2.90 -9.69 4.93
N ALA A 125 -2.55 -10.76 5.63
CA ALA A 125 -2.52 -10.79 7.09
C ALA A 125 -1.22 -10.19 7.67
N VAL A 126 -0.19 -10.01 6.84
CA VAL A 126 1.07 -9.38 7.26
C VAL A 126 0.90 -7.87 7.16
N VAL A 127 0.85 -7.22 8.32
CA VAL A 127 0.52 -5.81 8.46
C VAL A 127 1.61 -5.06 9.20
N PRO A 128 1.88 -3.80 8.82
CA PRO A 128 2.79 -2.95 9.58
C PRO A 128 2.19 -2.61 10.95
N ALA A 129 2.97 -2.84 12.01
CA ALA A 129 2.66 -2.30 13.33
C ALA A 129 2.58 -0.77 13.29
N ILE A 130 1.96 -0.14 14.29
CA ILE A 130 1.90 1.33 14.40
C ILE A 130 3.34 1.88 14.49
N GLY A 131 3.69 2.81 13.60
CA GLY A 131 5.07 3.33 13.48
C GLY A 131 6.07 2.35 12.85
N GLY A 132 5.61 1.16 12.46
CA GLY A 132 6.41 0.11 11.83
C GLY A 132 6.23 0.04 10.31
N SER A 133 6.95 -0.89 9.69
CA SER A 133 6.94 -1.11 8.25
C SER A 133 6.82 -2.59 7.88
N VAL A 134 6.31 -2.86 6.69
CA VAL A 134 6.45 -4.14 5.99
C VAL A 134 7.06 -3.88 4.61
N PHE A 135 7.68 -4.91 4.05
CA PHE A 135 8.49 -4.81 2.85
C PHE A 135 7.91 -5.71 1.78
N LEU A 136 7.47 -5.10 0.69
CA LEU A 136 6.96 -5.78 -0.49
C LEU A 136 8.11 -6.11 -1.44
N GLN A 137 8.05 -7.25 -2.10
CA GLN A 137 8.93 -7.62 -3.20
C GLN A 137 8.10 -8.13 -4.37
N ALA A 138 8.24 -7.48 -5.51
CA ALA A 138 7.63 -7.88 -6.75
C ALA A 138 8.66 -8.62 -7.61
N THR A 139 8.33 -9.86 -7.96
CA THR A 139 9.19 -10.74 -8.75
C THR A 139 8.58 -10.91 -10.14
N PRO A 140 9.19 -10.33 -11.19
CA PRO A 140 8.76 -10.49 -12.58
C PRO A 140 9.23 -11.80 -13.22
N ILE A 141 8.46 -12.28 -14.19
CA ILE A 141 8.81 -13.37 -15.11
C ILE A 141 8.42 -12.94 -16.53
N GLY A 142 9.34 -13.13 -17.48
CA GLY A 142 9.07 -12.86 -18.89
C GLY A 142 9.05 -11.37 -19.27
N VAL A 143 9.71 -10.51 -18.49
CA VAL A 143 9.86 -9.08 -18.84
C VAL A 143 10.92 -8.93 -19.92
N THR A 144 10.50 -8.45 -21.09
CA THR A 144 11.35 -8.17 -22.26
C THR A 144 11.35 -6.69 -22.67
N SER A 145 10.47 -5.89 -22.06
CA SER A 145 10.33 -4.45 -22.29
C SER A 145 9.96 -3.75 -20.99
N SER A 146 10.01 -2.42 -20.96
CA SER A 146 9.71 -1.64 -19.75
C SER A 146 8.26 -1.83 -19.31
N VAL A 147 8.03 -2.36 -18.11
CA VAL A 147 6.69 -2.52 -17.49
C VAL A 147 6.68 -1.80 -16.14
N SER A 148 5.54 -1.25 -15.74
CA SER A 148 5.38 -0.61 -14.43
C SER A 148 4.32 -1.30 -13.58
N MET A 149 4.63 -1.51 -12.30
CA MET A 149 3.68 -1.92 -11.27
C MET A 149 3.48 -0.75 -10.31
N THR A 150 2.24 -0.29 -10.16
CA THR A 150 1.89 0.72 -9.16
C THR A 150 1.18 0.07 -7.98
N LEU A 151 1.65 0.37 -6.77
CA LEU A 151 1.17 -0.18 -5.51
C LEU A 151 0.41 0.90 -4.73
N GLY A 152 -0.77 0.55 -4.24
CA GLY A 152 -1.52 1.35 -3.29
C GLY A 152 -2.01 0.48 -2.13
N THR A 153 -2.31 1.11 -0.99
CA THR A 153 -2.89 0.44 0.17
C THR A 153 -4.33 0.87 0.35
N SER A 154 -5.18 -0.04 0.80
CA SER A 154 -6.58 0.23 1.14
C SER A 154 -7.03 -0.58 2.35
N ILE A 155 -8.13 -0.14 2.95
CA ILE A 155 -8.91 -0.91 3.92
C ILE A 155 -10.25 -1.23 3.25
N SER A 156 -10.48 -2.51 3.01
CA SER A 156 -11.69 -3.04 2.39
C SER A 156 -12.82 -3.28 3.40
N SER A 157 -12.52 -3.41 4.70
CA SER A 157 -13.49 -3.63 5.77
C SER A 157 -13.05 -3.02 7.10
N ALA A 158 -14.00 -2.54 7.90
CA ALA A 158 -13.74 -2.07 9.26
C ALA A 158 -13.15 -3.16 10.18
N THR A 159 -13.40 -4.44 9.90
CA THR A 159 -12.82 -5.57 10.67
C THR A 159 -11.31 -5.68 10.54
N GLN A 160 -10.71 -5.02 9.55
CA GLN A 160 -9.27 -4.91 9.37
C GLN A 160 -8.62 -3.96 10.38
N LEU A 161 -9.41 -3.11 11.06
CA LEU A 161 -8.89 -2.13 12.01
C LEU A 161 -8.74 -2.75 13.39
N ARG A 162 -7.62 -2.44 14.05
CA ARG A 162 -7.36 -2.82 15.45
C ARG A 162 -7.00 -1.59 16.27
N ALA A 163 -7.60 -1.50 17.45
CA ALA A 163 -7.21 -0.53 18.45
C ALA A 163 -5.68 -0.53 18.68
N ALA A 164 -5.10 0.64 18.89
CA ALA A 164 -3.74 0.73 19.40
C ALA A 164 -3.73 0.10 20.80
N VAL A 165 -3.02 -1.00 20.97
CA VAL A 165 -2.77 -1.54 22.31
C VAL A 165 -1.75 -0.60 22.93
N LYS A 166 -2.19 0.29 23.83
CA LYS A 166 -1.26 0.89 24.78
C LYS A 166 -0.78 -0.26 25.66
N THR A 167 0.46 -0.70 25.48
CA THR A 167 1.13 -1.48 26.51
C THR A 167 1.26 -0.55 27.72
N ASN A 168 0.33 -0.66 28.66
CA ASN A 168 0.53 -0.13 30.01
C ASN A 168 1.75 -0.89 30.56
N GLN A 169 2.90 -0.22 30.57
CA GLN A 169 3.99 -0.56 31.49
C GLN A 169 3.57 -0.17 32.90
#